data_AF-A0A662JCL1-F1
#
_entry.id   AF-A0A662JCL1-F1
#
_cell.length_a   1.000
_cell.length_b   1.000
_cell.length_c   1.000
_cell.angle_alpha   90.00
_cell.angle_beta   90.00
_cell.angle_gamma   90.00
#
_symmetry.space_group_name_H-M   'P 1'
#
loop_
_entity.id
_entity.type
_entity.pdbx_description
1 polymer ?
#
loop_
_entity_poly.entity_id
_entity_poly.type
_entity_poly.pdbx_seq_one_letter_code
_entity_poly.pdbx_strand_id
1 'polypeptide(L)'
;MFLSEVKLALSMDKKDTIVLVLERFKAPRIIENLLKMLPLNSRILIFKDEGYAYIPLRGSFAGSFRTVKSVNKGMICFTAQYPGIVIILRDNAKVPYPCVPIGYVDEKEISRLLKY
;
A
#
# COMPACT_ATOMS: atom_id res chain seq x y z
N MET A 1 11.80 -18.85 8.49
CA MET A 1 10.55 -18.81 9.28
C MET A 1 9.60 -17.89 8.54
N PHE A 2 8.66 -18.42 7.75
CA PHE A 2 7.76 -17.61 6.93
C PHE A 2 6.70 -16.99 7.83
N LEU A 3 6.95 -15.76 8.29
CA LEU A 3 5.92 -14.96 8.93
C LEU A 3 4.78 -14.77 7.93
N SER A 4 3.53 -14.84 8.39
CA SER A 4 2.33 -14.89 7.55
C SER A 4 2.29 -13.72 6.55
N GLU A 5 2.59 -14.00 5.28
CA GLU A 5 2.49 -13.08 4.16
C GLU A 5 1.19 -13.32 3.39
N VAL A 6 0.62 -12.24 2.85
CA VAL A 6 -0.56 -12.29 1.99
C VAL A 6 -0.25 -11.53 0.71
N LYS A 7 -0.35 -12.21 -0.44
CA LYS A 7 -0.08 -11.61 -1.75
C LYS A 7 -1.39 -11.13 -2.36
N LEU A 8 -1.44 -9.86 -2.75
CA LEU A 8 -2.56 -9.24 -3.45
C LEU A 8 -2.16 -8.88 -4.86
N ALA A 9 -3.03 -9.20 -5.82
CA ALA A 9 -2.89 -8.77 -7.19
C ALA A 9 -3.60 -7.44 -7.40
N LEU A 10 -2.85 -6.42 -7.81
CA LEU A 10 -3.36 -5.13 -8.27
C LEU A 10 -3.37 -5.16 -9.80
N SER A 11 -4.55 -5.33 -10.40
CA SER A 11 -4.70 -5.33 -11.85
C SER A 11 -4.97 -3.91 -12.37
N MET A 12 -4.09 -3.43 -13.25
CA MET A 12 -4.23 -2.17 -13.98
C MET A 12 -4.53 -2.52 -15.45
N ASP A 13 -5.71 -2.10 -15.94
CA ASP A 13 -6.22 -2.29 -17.31
C ASP A 13 -5.85 -3.62 -17.99
N LYS A 14 -6.60 -4.70 -17.69
CA LYS A 14 -6.66 -6.04 -18.33
C LYS A 14 -5.35 -6.80 -18.67
N LYS A 15 -4.15 -6.20 -18.57
CA LYS A 15 -2.88 -6.81 -18.98
C LYS A 15 -1.74 -6.59 -18.00
N ASP A 16 -1.80 -5.58 -17.14
CA ASP A 16 -0.75 -5.34 -16.16
C ASP A 16 -1.22 -5.73 -14.76
N THR A 17 -0.42 -6.53 -14.05
CA THR A 17 -0.74 -6.98 -12.70
C THR A 17 0.48 -6.84 -11.83
N ILE A 18 0.32 -6.11 -10.75
CA ILE A 18 1.35 -5.82 -9.77
C ILE A 18 1.05 -6.62 -8.52
N VAL A 19 2.04 -7.34 -8.01
CA VAL A 19 1.88 -8.14 -6.78
C VAL A 19 2.32 -7.30 -5.59
N LEU A 20 1.37 -7.02 -4.71
CA LEU A 20 1.59 -6.40 -3.41
C LEU A 20 1.76 -7.51 -2.37
N VAL A 21 2.85 -7.49 -1.61
CA VAL A 21 3.08 -8.45 -0.52
C VAL A 21 2.75 -7.76 0.80
N LEU A 22 1.71 -8.23 1.49
CA LEU A 22 1.31 -7.73 2.80
C LEU A 22 1.83 -8.64 3.91
N GLU A 23 2.43 -8.03 4.92
CA GLU A 23 3.04 -8.72 6.05
C GLU A 23 2.05 -8.73 7.22
N ARG A 24 1.25 -9.81 7.33
CA ARG A 24 0.14 -9.93 8.30
C ARG A 24 0.58 -9.65 9.74
N PHE A 25 1.80 -10.06 10.09
CA PHE A 25 2.36 -9.86 11.43
C PHE A 25 2.60 -8.38 11.80
N LYS A 26 2.82 -7.48 10.81
CA LYS A 26 3.02 -6.05 11.07
C LYS A 26 1.72 -5.34 11.46
N ALA A 27 0.60 -5.74 10.84
CA ALA A 27 -0.68 -5.11 11.04
C ALA A 27 -1.86 -6.09 10.81
N PRO A 28 -2.06 -7.08 11.69
CA PRO A 28 -2.98 -8.18 11.43
C PRO A 28 -4.42 -7.69 11.24
N ARG A 29 -4.91 -6.81 12.12
CA ARG A 29 -6.28 -6.26 12.02
C ARG A 29 -6.52 -5.46 10.74
N ILE A 30 -5.52 -4.69 10.29
CA ILE A 30 -5.62 -3.91 9.05
C ILE A 30 -5.73 -4.85 7.86
N ILE A 31 -4.84 -5.86 7.82
CA ILE A 31 -4.76 -6.82 6.73
C ILE A 31 -6.03 -7.66 6.67
N GLU A 32 -6.55 -8.17 7.78
CA GLU A 32 -7.83 -8.90 7.80
C GLU A 32 -9.00 -8.06 7.28
N ASN A 33 -9.10 -6.80 7.70
CA ASN A 33 -10.16 -5.92 7.23
C ASN A 33 -10.04 -5.65 5.74
N LEU A 34 -8.81 -5.46 5.26
CA LEU A 34 -8.53 -5.25 3.84
C LEU A 34 -8.89 -6.48 3.01
N LEU A 35 -8.60 -7.68 3.50
CA LEU A 35 -8.97 -8.94 2.83
C LEU A 35 -10.49 -9.13 2.73
N LYS A 36 -11.25 -8.73 3.76
CA LYS A 36 -12.73 -8.76 3.75
C LYS A 36 -13.35 -7.81 2.72
N MET A 37 -12.59 -6.81 2.26
CA MET A 37 -13.05 -5.83 1.28
C MET A 37 -12.76 -6.22 -0.18
N LEU A 38 -12.03 -7.31 -0.40
CA LEU A 38 -11.71 -7.75 -1.75
C LEU A 38 -12.91 -8.49 -2.39
N PRO A 39 -13.10 -8.37 -3.72
CA PRO A 39 -12.32 -7.57 -4.66
C PRO A 39 -12.62 -6.06 -4.55
N LEU A 40 -11.58 -5.24 -4.65
CA LEU A 40 -11.69 -3.78 -4.52
C LEU A 40 -11.43 -3.08 -5.86
N ASN A 41 -12.47 -2.42 -6.39
CA ASN A 41 -12.34 -1.54 -7.54
C ASN A 41 -12.10 -0.11 -7.06
N SER A 42 -10.88 0.39 -7.26
CA SER A 42 -10.50 1.75 -6.86
C SER A 42 -9.60 2.42 -7.89
N ARG A 43 -9.58 3.74 -7.86
CA ARG A 43 -8.67 4.54 -8.69
C ARG A 43 -7.28 4.50 -8.07
N ILE A 44 -6.24 4.56 -8.89
CA ILE A 44 -4.86 4.74 -8.41
C ILE A 44 -4.50 6.20 -8.69
N LEU A 45 -4.14 6.94 -7.64
CA LEU A 45 -3.66 8.32 -7.75
C LEU A 45 -2.14 8.32 -7.62
N ILE A 46 -1.43 8.84 -8.62
CA ILE A 46 0.04 8.84 -8.65
C ILE A 46 0.53 10.26 -8.40
N PHE A 47 1.30 10.44 -7.33
CA PHE A 47 1.89 11.70 -6.92
C PHE A 47 3.40 11.65 -7.22
N LYS A 48 3.77 11.99 -8.46
CA LYS A 48 5.15 11.82 -8.98
C LYS A 48 6.14 12.73 -8.24
N ASP A 49 5.74 13.97 -7.95
CA ASP A 49 6.60 14.97 -7.29
C ASP A 49 6.81 14.66 -5.81
N GLU A 50 5.84 14.04 -5.16
CA GLU A 50 5.89 13.60 -3.75
C GLU A 50 6.49 12.21 -3.61
N GLY A 51 6.40 11.38 -4.65
CA GLY A 51 7.05 10.08 -4.75
C GLY A 51 6.25 8.91 -4.19
N TYR A 52 4.91 8.97 -4.26
CA TYR A 52 4.04 7.88 -3.81
C TYR A 52 2.83 7.70 -4.73
N ALA A 53 2.26 6.49 -4.73
CA ALA A 53 0.95 6.22 -5.27
C ALA A 53 -0.03 5.96 -4.12
N TYR A 54 -1.28 6.35 -4.31
CA TYR A 54 -2.34 6.24 -3.32
C TYR A 54 -3.55 5.54 -3.92
N ILE A 55 -4.04 4.53 -3.22
CA ILE A 55 -5.23 3.75 -3.56
C ILE A 55 -6.23 3.99 -2.43
N PRO A 56 -7.26 4.82 -2.64
CA PRO A 56 -8.28 5.06 -1.64
C PRO A 56 -9.06 3.77 -1.37
N LEU A 57 -9.32 3.51 -0.10
CA LEU A 57 -10.16 2.43 0.38
C LEU A 57 -11.49 3.01 0.90
N ARG A 58 -12.58 2.27 0.72
CA ARG A 58 -13.89 2.65 1.27
C ARG A 58 -14.10 1.93 2.60
N GLY A 59 -14.26 2.67 3.69
CA GLY A 59 -14.56 2.09 5.00
C GLY A 59 -13.86 2.82 6.13
N SER A 60 -14.23 2.53 7.36
CA SER A 60 -13.62 3.12 8.56
C SER A 60 -12.69 2.13 9.22
N PHE A 61 -11.44 2.55 9.43
CA PHE A 61 -10.43 1.75 10.12
C PHE A 61 -10.13 2.43 11.46
N ALA A 62 -10.71 1.88 12.53
CA ALA A 62 -10.45 2.36 13.88
C ALA A 62 -9.22 1.67 14.48
N GLY A 63 -8.31 2.44 15.10
CA GLY A 63 -7.16 1.91 15.81
C GLY A 63 -6.10 2.97 16.12
N SER A 64 -5.24 2.67 17.10
CA SER A 64 -3.97 3.37 17.27
C SER A 64 -2.92 2.72 16.39
N PHE A 65 -2.21 3.52 15.63
CA PHE A 65 -1.36 3.08 14.53
C PHE A 65 0.06 3.59 14.77
N ARG A 66 1.05 2.68 14.79
CA ARG A 66 2.45 3.07 14.92
C ARG A 66 2.95 3.57 13.57
N THR A 67 3.19 4.87 13.49
CA THR A 67 3.56 5.55 12.25
C THR A 67 5.07 5.53 12.05
N VAL A 68 5.51 5.39 10.80
CA VAL A 68 6.93 5.48 10.45
C VAL A 68 7.36 6.90 10.16
N LYS A 69 8.59 7.26 10.56
CA LYS A 69 9.20 8.57 10.29
C LYS A 69 9.91 8.63 8.93
N SER A 70 10.35 7.49 8.42
CA SER A 70 11.04 7.34 7.13
C SER A 70 10.39 6.24 6.32
N VAL A 71 10.31 6.44 5.01
CA VAL A 71 9.75 5.50 4.05
C VAL A 71 10.78 5.23 2.96
N ASN A 72 10.91 3.97 2.61
CA ASN A 72 11.81 3.50 1.55
C ASN A 72 11.00 3.12 0.33
N LYS A 73 11.62 3.23 -0.84
CA LYS A 73 11.06 2.76 -2.11
C LYS A 73 10.59 1.31 -1.97
N GLY A 74 9.40 1.03 -2.51
CA GLY A 74 8.79 -0.30 -2.47
C GLY A 74 8.06 -0.63 -1.18
N MET A 75 8.11 0.21 -0.14
CA MET A 75 7.25 0.02 1.02
C MET A 75 5.78 0.23 0.66
N ILE A 76 4.92 -0.59 1.26
CA ILE A 76 3.47 -0.40 1.26
C ILE A 76 3.05 0.03 2.65
N CYS A 77 2.29 1.13 2.71
CA CYS A 77 1.77 1.66 3.95
C CYS A 77 0.26 1.78 3.91
N PHE A 78 -0.36 1.78 5.09
CA PHE A 78 -1.77 2.05 5.30
C PHE A 78 -1.95 3.39 6.01
N THR A 79 -2.89 4.21 5.54
CA THR A 79 -3.29 5.46 6.20
C THR A 79 -4.68 5.32 6.78
N ALA A 80 -4.86 5.66 8.06
CA ALA A 80 -6.12 5.43 8.76
C ALA A 80 -7.09 6.61 8.72
N GLN A 81 -6.57 7.84 8.83
CA GLN A 81 -7.38 9.07 8.80
C GLN A 81 -8.05 9.27 7.43
N TYR A 82 -7.31 8.94 6.37
CA TYR A 82 -7.81 8.82 5.00
C TYR A 82 -7.55 7.38 4.57
N PRO A 83 -8.52 6.47 4.79
CA PRO A 83 -8.37 5.04 4.53
C PRO A 83 -7.84 4.77 3.13
N GLY A 84 -6.64 4.21 3.06
CA GLY A 84 -5.98 4.01 1.78
C GLY A 84 -4.69 3.20 1.89
N ILE A 85 -4.30 2.64 0.75
CA ILE A 85 -2.98 2.01 0.57
C ILE A 85 -2.07 3.04 -0.08
N VAL A 86 -0.91 3.26 0.51
CA VAL A 86 0.17 4.08 -0.03
C VAL A 86 1.27 3.15 -0.53
N ILE A 87 1.68 3.29 -1.79
CA ILE A 87 2.83 2.59 -2.35
C ILE A 87 3.94 3.63 -2.53
N ILE A 88 5.10 3.37 -1.93
CA ILE A 88 6.23 4.30 -1.97
C ILE A 88 7.03 4.09 -3.25
N LEU A 89 7.13 5.12 -4.08
CA LEU A 89 7.75 5.05 -5.40
C LEU A 89 9.23 5.49 -5.40
N ARG A 90 9.66 6.22 -4.36
CA ARG A 90 11.04 6.67 -4.16
C ARG A 90 11.39 6.72 -2.67
N ASP A 91 12.68 6.68 -2.35
CA ASP A 91 13.15 6.88 -0.98
C ASP A 91 12.82 8.28 -0.46
N ASN A 92 12.51 8.39 0.83
CA ASN A 92 12.13 9.64 1.48
C ASN A 92 10.93 10.35 0.81
N ALA A 93 9.97 9.58 0.30
CA ALA A 93 8.72 10.12 -0.23
C ALA A 93 8.00 11.00 0.81
N LYS A 94 7.41 12.09 0.32
CA LYS A 94 6.70 13.08 1.15
C LYS A 94 5.23 12.70 1.28
N VAL A 95 4.95 11.69 2.10
CA VAL A 95 3.57 11.29 2.41
C VAL A 95 3.01 12.25 3.47
N PRO A 96 1.95 13.03 3.19
CA PRO A 96 1.45 14.04 4.11
C PRO A 96 0.63 13.45 5.27
N TYR A 97 0.46 12.14 5.31
CA TYR A 97 -0.38 11.43 6.26
C TYR A 97 0.45 10.47 7.12
N PRO A 98 0.11 10.31 8.40
CA PRO A 98 0.68 9.25 9.21
C PRO A 98 0.32 7.88 8.61
N CYS A 99 1.33 7.07 8.32
CA CYS A 99 1.16 5.79 7.65
C CYS A 99 1.84 4.64 8.42
N VAL A 100 1.23 3.45 8.35
CA VAL A 100 1.72 2.21 8.98
C VAL A 100 2.28 1.30 7.91
N PRO A 101 3.52 0.81 8.02
CA PRO A 101 4.04 -0.17 7.07
C PRO A 101 3.27 -1.48 7.21
N ILE A 102 2.67 -1.92 6.11
CA ILE A 102 1.87 -3.16 6.05
C ILE A 102 2.43 -4.19 5.08
N GLY A 103 3.49 -3.85 4.35
CA GLY A 103 4.04 -4.73 3.34
C GLY A 103 5.06 -4.06 2.42
N TYR A 104 5.30 -4.69 1.28
CA TYR A 104 6.19 -4.22 0.24
C TYR A 104 5.73 -4.65 -1.15
N VAL A 105 6.25 -3.96 -2.16
CA VAL A 105 6.17 -4.31 -3.58
C VAL A 105 7.60 -4.43 -4.11
N ASP A 106 7.85 -5.42 -4.97
CA ASP A 106 9.17 -5.56 -5.62
C ASP A 106 9.48 -4.30 -6.44
N GLU A 107 10.70 -3.79 -6.35
CA GLU A 107 11.14 -2.62 -7.10
C GLU A 107 10.95 -2.74 -8.62
N LYS A 108 11.04 -3.97 -9.14
CA LYS A 108 10.78 -4.25 -10.56
C LYS A 108 9.34 -3.92 -10.96
N GLU A 109 8.40 -4.12 -10.05
CA GLU A 109 6.98 -3.84 -10.25
C GLU A 109 6.66 -2.35 -10.10
N ILE A 110 7.40 -1.61 -9.26
CA ILE A 110 7.25 -0.13 -9.12
C ILE A 110 7.49 0.59 -10.44
N SER A 111 8.47 0.12 -11.22
CA SER A 111 8.78 0.70 -12.54
C SER A 111 7.60 0.58 -13.52
N ARG A 112 6.66 -0.36 -13.28
CA ARG A 112 5.43 -0.50 -14.07
C ARG A 112 4.37 0.54 -13.64
N LEU A 113 4.22 0.77 -12.33
CA LEU A 113 3.35 1.81 -11.78
C LEU A 113 3.68 3.21 -12.31
N LEU A 114 4.96 3.54 -12.44
CA LEU A 114 5.42 4.86 -12.91
C LEU A 114 5.10 5.17 -14.38
N LYS A 115 4.72 4.15 -15.18
CA LYS A 115 4.35 4.33 -16.60
C LYS A 115 2.94 4.88 -16.79
N TYR A 116 2.11 4.83 -15.74
CA TYR A 116 0.78 5.41 -15.71
C TYR A 116 0.79 6.81 -15.06
#